data_AF-A0A536NGQ0-F1
#
_entry.id   AF-A0A536NGQ0-F1
#
_cell.length_a   1.000
_cell.length_b   1.000
_cell.length_c   1.000
_cell.angle_alpha   90.00
_cell.angle_beta   90.00
_cell.angle_gamma   90.00
#
_symmetry.space_group_name_H-M   'P 1'
#
loop_
_entity.id
_entity.type
_entity.pdbx_description
1 polymer ?
#
loop_
_entity_poly.entity_id
_entity_poly.type
_entity_poly.pdbx_seq_one_letter_code
_entity_poly.pdbx_strand_id
1 'polypeptide(L)'
;MMRGHGRTEATVTLEPAVLALDLGTGEAKAGLIAADGRLAGFGRADYPVDVDAETGRAEQDPDAWWRAICAAAIDAFRGPSGEFEVVAICAVGQGPTLVAADATGRPTRPAIGWLDSRSRSEAAELESVLGLRGWALGILPKALWLERHEPRAAGDASWYLSAWEWLGLRLSGAARATVAVGQQPPDRQALASVGLAADRLPPEIRAGVVLGELRPEAAADLGLPRDLPVVAGLADALSSFLGAGLIDPGDAIDTGGTSGGFAVYWSGEVALPAEWRSFVPLEGRFALGGAMSATGRSLEWLRDDLLRGHVGTEALIDEAAATSPGAGGLIFLPYLAGERAPIWDSSARGTFAGLSLAHSRGHLVRAVLEASAFAIRHVAEPILAAGVSVTEMRICGGPGRSATWNQIKADVTGFRVAVPAVRETAVVGAAILAAVGIGLKPDLPSAMRTMVRIESRLDPRPATRETYDPLFAAYKALYSDLRPTFARLAELAHH
;
A
#
# COMPACT_ATOMS: atom_id res chain seq x y z
N MET A 1 49.58 41.65 29.72
CA MET A 1 49.14 40.23 29.68
C MET A 1 47.63 40.19 29.43
N MET A 2 47.21 40.15 28.17
CA MET A 2 45.81 39.90 27.80
C MET A 2 45.65 38.41 27.55
N ARG A 3 44.80 37.76 28.36
CA ARG A 3 44.44 36.35 28.20
C ARG A 3 43.37 36.24 27.12
N GLY A 4 43.71 35.59 26.01
CA GLY A 4 42.76 35.16 24.99
C GLY A 4 41.79 34.15 25.58
N HIS A 5 40.50 34.42 25.44
CA HIS A 5 39.44 33.47 25.71
C HIS A 5 39.23 32.64 24.44
N GLY A 6 39.69 31.40 24.47
CA GLY A 6 39.30 30.40 23.48
C GLY A 6 37.81 30.11 23.62
N ARG A 7 37.03 30.43 22.58
CA ARG A 7 35.68 29.90 22.39
C ARG A 7 35.83 28.45 21.93
N THR A 8 35.40 27.52 22.76
CA THR A 8 35.14 26.13 22.37
C THR A 8 33.94 26.14 21.41
N GLU A 9 34.16 25.86 20.13
CA GLU A 9 33.09 25.51 19.20
C GLU A 9 32.52 24.18 19.67
N ALA A 10 31.26 24.20 20.14
CA ALA A 10 30.53 22.96 20.37
C ALA A 10 30.23 22.35 18.99
N THR A 11 30.87 21.23 18.67
CA THR A 11 30.51 20.41 17.50
C THR A 11 29.07 19.97 17.68
N VAL A 12 28.16 20.53 16.88
CA VAL A 12 26.79 20.03 16.81
C VAL A 12 26.86 18.67 16.14
N THR A 13 26.51 17.62 16.87
CA THR A 13 26.50 16.25 16.34
C THR A 13 25.17 16.08 15.64
N LEU A 14 25.17 16.02 14.31
CA LEU A 14 23.95 15.81 13.52
C LEU A 14 23.41 14.39 13.79
N GLU A 15 22.10 14.27 13.98
CA GLU A 15 21.46 12.96 14.14
C GLU A 15 21.27 12.31 12.77
N PRO A 16 21.70 11.06 12.54
CA PRO A 16 21.54 10.40 11.25
C PRO A 16 20.06 10.11 10.96
N ALA A 17 19.62 10.44 9.74
CA ALA A 17 18.27 10.20 9.25
C ALA A 17 18.27 9.63 7.83
N VAL A 18 17.22 8.88 7.50
CA VAL A 18 16.96 8.40 6.14
C VAL A 18 15.91 9.30 5.50
N LEU A 19 16.13 9.68 4.24
CA LEU A 19 15.06 10.20 3.39
C LEU A 19 14.30 9.01 2.77
N ALA A 20 13.11 8.75 3.31
CA ALA A 20 12.20 7.74 2.81
C ALA A 20 11.18 8.38 1.87
N LEU A 21 11.04 7.81 0.68
CA LEU A 21 10.13 8.28 -0.37
C LEU A 21 9.06 7.21 -0.63
N ASP A 22 7.80 7.61 -0.65
CA ASP A 22 6.65 6.74 -0.90
C ASP A 22 5.78 7.30 -2.02
N LEU A 23 5.74 6.61 -3.14
CA LEU A 23 4.93 6.97 -4.30
C LEU A 23 3.59 6.23 -4.29
N GLY A 24 2.57 6.87 -3.73
CA GLY A 24 1.22 6.32 -3.63
C GLY A 24 0.47 6.32 -4.96
N THR A 25 -0.86 6.16 -4.92
CA THR A 25 -1.66 6.21 -6.15
C THR A 25 -1.93 7.63 -6.64
N GLY A 26 -2.22 8.58 -5.74
CA GLY A 26 -2.52 9.98 -6.10
C GLY A 26 -1.69 11.04 -5.35
N GLU A 27 -0.81 10.60 -4.45
CA GLU A 27 0.08 11.47 -3.69
C GLU A 27 1.47 10.84 -3.58
N ALA A 28 2.49 11.69 -3.59
CA ALA A 28 3.86 11.36 -3.22
C ALA A 28 4.10 11.84 -1.80
N LYS A 29 4.76 11.02 -1.00
CA LYS A 29 5.12 11.32 0.39
C LYS A 29 6.62 11.19 0.58
N ALA A 30 7.16 12.04 1.44
CA ALA A 30 8.54 11.96 1.87
C ALA A 30 8.61 12.13 3.38
N GLY A 31 9.45 11.33 4.02
CA GLY A 31 9.73 11.43 5.44
C GLY A 31 11.22 11.40 5.74
N LEU A 32 11.64 12.25 6.66
CA LEU A 32 12.95 12.16 7.31
C LEU A 32 12.77 11.32 8.56
N ILE A 33 13.31 10.10 8.54
CA ILE A 33 13.17 9.14 9.63
C ILE A 33 14.51 9.02 10.34
N ALA A 34 14.55 9.41 11.61
CA ALA A 34 15.75 9.29 12.44
C ALA A 34 16.12 7.81 12.69
N ALA A 35 17.35 7.56 13.13
CA ALA A 35 17.83 6.20 13.41
C ALA A 35 17.05 5.44 14.51
N ASP A 36 16.28 6.15 15.34
CA ASP A 36 15.34 5.59 16.33
C ASP A 36 13.90 5.39 15.78
N GLY A 37 13.69 5.68 14.49
CA GLY A 37 12.40 5.58 13.80
C GLY A 37 11.45 6.76 14.00
N ARG A 38 11.85 7.81 14.72
CA ARG A 38 11.05 9.04 14.84
C ARG A 38 10.94 9.75 13.49
N LEU A 39 9.72 10.16 13.13
CA LEU A 39 9.46 11.04 12.00
C LEU A 39 9.92 12.45 12.36
N ALA A 40 11.07 12.85 11.83
CA ALA A 40 11.67 14.16 12.06
C ALA A 40 11.06 15.24 11.17
N GLY A 41 10.77 14.90 9.92
CA GLY A 41 10.14 15.79 8.94
C GLY A 41 9.26 15.00 8.00
N PHE A 42 8.21 15.63 7.49
CA PHE A 42 7.24 14.98 6.60
C PHE A 42 6.72 15.99 5.59
N GLY A 43 6.58 15.54 4.35
CA GLY A 43 6.02 16.32 3.27
C GLY A 43 5.22 15.43 2.32
N ARG A 44 4.29 16.05 1.60
CA ARG A 44 3.46 15.37 0.61
C ARG A 44 3.12 16.30 -0.55
N ALA A 45 2.88 15.73 -1.71
CA ALA A 45 2.43 16.45 -2.88
C ALA A 45 1.53 15.56 -3.75
N ASP A 46 0.41 16.13 -4.18
CA ASP A 46 -0.57 15.44 -5.02
C ASP A 46 -0.13 15.44 -6.50
N TYR A 47 -0.62 14.45 -7.25
CA TYR A 47 -0.51 14.41 -8.71
C TYR A 47 -1.74 13.75 -9.35
N PRO A 48 -2.04 14.07 -10.62
CA PRO A 48 -3.21 13.54 -11.28
C PRO A 48 -3.11 12.02 -11.48
N VAL A 49 -4.28 11.37 -11.42
CA VAL A 49 -4.49 9.98 -11.81
C VAL A 49 -5.53 10.00 -12.92
N ASP A 50 -5.12 9.65 -14.15
CA ASP A 50 -6.04 9.61 -15.29
C ASP A 50 -6.73 8.24 -15.30
N VAL A 51 -8.03 8.21 -15.06
CA VAL A 51 -8.84 6.97 -15.03
C VAL A 51 -10.03 7.18 -15.94
N ASP A 52 -10.07 6.39 -17.00
CA ASP A 52 -11.21 6.27 -17.90
C ASP A 52 -12.03 5.07 -17.44
N ALA A 53 -13.18 5.37 -16.82
CA ALA A 53 -14.08 4.36 -16.30
C ALA A 53 -14.79 3.55 -17.40
N GLU A 54 -14.95 4.11 -18.61
CA GLU A 54 -15.63 3.44 -19.74
C GLU A 54 -14.71 2.38 -20.36
N THR A 55 -13.43 2.70 -20.53
CA THR A 55 -12.46 1.78 -21.13
C THR A 55 -11.69 0.94 -20.10
N GLY A 56 -11.79 1.28 -18.82
CA GLY A 56 -11.00 0.66 -17.74
C GLY A 56 -9.51 0.98 -17.82
N ARG A 57 -9.14 2.05 -18.53
CA ARG A 57 -7.77 2.55 -18.66
C ARG A 57 -7.42 3.40 -17.45
N ALA A 58 -6.23 3.19 -16.89
CA ALA A 58 -5.69 4.03 -15.83
C ALA A 58 -4.22 4.32 -16.10
N GLU A 59 -3.89 5.57 -16.37
CA GLU A 59 -2.53 6.00 -16.74
C GLU A 59 -2.05 7.18 -15.89
N GLN A 60 -0.74 7.28 -15.72
CA GLN A 60 -0.11 8.34 -14.93
C GLN A 60 1.21 8.77 -15.55
N ASP A 61 1.53 10.06 -15.49
CA ASP A 61 2.79 10.62 -15.97
C ASP A 61 3.92 10.38 -14.94
N PRO A 62 4.96 9.57 -15.22
CA PRO A 62 6.06 9.38 -14.28
C PRO A 62 6.84 10.68 -14.01
N ASP A 63 6.90 11.62 -14.94
CA ASP A 63 7.55 12.91 -14.66
C ASP A 63 6.73 13.76 -13.67
N ALA A 64 5.40 13.60 -13.63
CA ALA A 64 4.57 14.18 -12.58
C ALA A 64 4.87 13.56 -11.22
N TRP A 65 5.10 12.24 -11.16
CA TRP A 65 5.55 11.57 -9.94
C TRP A 65 6.87 12.13 -9.44
N TRP A 66 7.86 12.29 -10.32
CA TRP A 66 9.16 12.86 -9.93
C TRP A 66 9.02 14.27 -9.36
N ARG A 67 8.27 15.15 -10.03
CA ARG A 67 8.00 16.51 -9.55
C ARG A 67 7.36 16.49 -8.15
N ALA A 68 6.38 15.62 -7.93
CA ALA A 68 5.70 15.49 -6.65
C ALA A 68 6.63 14.93 -5.56
N ILE A 69 7.47 13.94 -5.87
CA ILE A 69 8.48 13.39 -4.95
C ILE A 69 9.46 14.48 -4.52
N CYS A 70 9.97 15.29 -5.45
CA CYS A 70 10.87 16.40 -5.12
C CYS A 70 10.17 17.44 -4.24
N ALA A 71 8.92 17.81 -4.57
CA ALA A 71 8.14 18.75 -3.76
C ALA A 71 7.89 18.21 -2.34
N ALA A 72 7.52 16.94 -2.20
CA ALA A 72 7.31 16.29 -0.92
C ALA A 72 8.62 16.22 -0.11
N ALA A 73 9.75 15.89 -0.74
CA ALA A 73 11.05 15.86 -0.06
C ALA A 73 11.47 17.25 0.43
N ILE A 74 11.34 18.29 -0.40
CA ILE A 74 11.61 19.68 -0.02
C ILE A 74 10.76 20.11 1.18
N ASP A 75 9.47 19.75 1.18
CA ASP A 75 8.58 20.06 2.30
C ASP A 75 8.98 19.30 3.58
N ALA A 76 9.39 18.03 3.45
CA ALA A 76 9.91 17.25 4.56
C ALA A 76 11.17 17.87 5.20
N PHE A 77 12.01 18.58 4.43
CA PHE A 77 13.17 19.33 4.93
C PHE A 77 12.82 20.66 5.61
N ARG A 78 11.63 21.22 5.39
CA ARG A 78 11.20 22.47 6.04
C ARG A 78 10.66 22.24 7.45
N GLY A 79 10.07 21.07 7.68
CA GLY A 79 9.42 20.69 8.94
C GLY A 79 10.29 20.23 10.12
N PRO A 80 11.59 19.85 10.01
CA PRO A 80 12.29 19.24 11.13
C PRO A 80 12.49 20.14 12.33
N SER A 81 12.26 19.59 13.52
CA SER A 81 12.74 20.14 14.78
C SER A 81 14.05 19.42 15.15
N GLY A 82 15.18 19.96 14.68
CA GLY A 82 16.51 19.41 14.95
C GLY A 82 17.44 19.50 13.75
N GLU A 83 18.73 19.20 13.97
CA GLU A 83 19.73 19.12 12.91
C GLU A 83 20.00 17.65 12.56
N PHE A 84 19.70 17.26 11.32
CA PHE A 84 19.81 15.89 10.83
C PHE A 84 20.78 15.79 9.66
N GLU A 85 21.51 14.68 9.60
CA GLU A 85 22.30 14.30 8.44
C GLU A 85 21.56 13.21 7.67
N VAL A 86 21.23 13.46 6.40
CA VAL A 86 20.66 12.41 5.54
C VAL A 86 21.78 11.43 5.19
N VAL A 87 21.65 10.18 5.61
CA VAL A 87 22.67 9.14 5.41
C VAL A 87 22.32 8.12 4.32
N ALA A 88 21.05 8.08 3.89
CA ALA A 88 20.59 7.21 2.80
C ALA A 88 19.23 7.64 2.26
N ILE A 89 18.89 7.10 1.08
CA ILE A 89 17.60 7.28 0.42
C ILE A 89 17.02 5.91 0.07
N CYS A 90 15.72 5.71 0.30
CA CYS A 90 14.99 4.55 -0.20
C CYS A 90 13.62 4.99 -0.73
N ALA A 91 13.29 4.55 -1.94
CA ALA A 91 12.00 4.82 -2.58
C ALA A 91 11.17 3.55 -2.69
N VAL A 92 9.93 3.62 -2.21
CA VAL A 92 8.89 2.59 -2.34
C VAL A 92 7.73 3.16 -3.15
N GLY A 93 6.81 2.31 -3.60
CA GLY A 93 5.67 2.83 -4.36
C GLY A 93 4.62 1.79 -4.71
N GLN A 94 3.52 2.31 -5.23
CA GLN A 94 2.35 1.53 -5.60
C GLN A 94 2.64 0.51 -6.70
N GLY A 95 1.84 -0.55 -6.75
CA GLY A 95 1.86 -1.50 -7.85
C GLY A 95 0.68 -2.48 -7.87
N PRO A 96 0.64 -3.38 -8.88
CA PRO A 96 1.62 -3.50 -9.95
C PRO A 96 1.36 -2.50 -11.07
N THR A 97 2.29 -1.56 -11.27
CA THR A 97 2.25 -0.53 -12.31
C THR A 97 3.46 -0.68 -13.22
N LEU A 98 3.21 -0.72 -14.54
CA LEU A 98 4.28 -0.78 -15.52
C LEU A 98 4.76 0.62 -15.89
N VAL A 99 6.05 0.85 -15.75
CA VAL A 99 6.78 1.95 -16.35
C VAL A 99 7.70 1.39 -17.43
N ALA A 100 7.43 1.74 -18.69
CA ALA A 100 8.34 1.48 -19.80
C ALA A 100 9.27 2.68 -19.96
N ALA A 101 10.58 2.46 -19.87
CA ALA A 101 11.58 3.51 -19.88
C ALA A 101 12.77 3.19 -20.79
N ASP A 102 13.39 4.22 -21.35
CA ASP A 102 14.66 4.10 -22.04
C ASP A 102 15.83 3.82 -21.07
N ALA A 103 17.03 3.60 -21.60
CA ALA A 103 18.22 3.30 -20.81
C ALA A 103 18.59 4.40 -19.78
N THR A 104 18.12 5.64 -19.97
CA THR A 104 18.37 6.77 -19.08
C THR A 104 17.30 6.94 -18.00
N GLY A 105 16.22 6.14 -18.08
CA GLY A 105 15.07 6.22 -17.18
C GLY A 105 13.99 7.20 -17.64
N ARG A 106 14.05 7.73 -18.88
CA ARG A 106 12.96 8.54 -19.42
C ARG A 106 11.81 7.62 -19.86
N PRO A 107 10.56 7.90 -19.44
CA PRO A 107 9.41 7.10 -19.85
C PRO A 107 9.20 7.16 -21.36
N THR A 108 8.87 6.04 -22.00
CA THR A 108 8.52 5.99 -23.43
C THR A 108 7.04 6.25 -23.69
N ARG A 109 6.23 6.23 -22.62
CA ARG A 109 4.80 6.51 -22.56
C ARG A 109 4.39 6.78 -21.10
N PRO A 110 3.14 7.21 -20.81
CA PRO A 110 2.61 7.20 -19.45
C PRO A 110 2.75 5.80 -18.78
N ALA A 111 2.81 5.73 -17.46
CA ALA A 111 2.78 4.44 -16.77
C ALA A 111 1.39 3.80 -16.87
N ILE A 112 1.32 2.47 -17.03
CA ILE A 112 0.06 1.72 -17.01
C ILE A 112 -0.23 1.32 -15.55
N GLY A 113 -1.22 1.98 -14.95
CA GLY A 113 -1.55 1.94 -13.52
C GLY A 113 -2.05 0.59 -13.01
N TRP A 114 -1.97 0.33 -11.70
CA TRP A 114 -2.50 -0.90 -11.10
C TRP A 114 -4.03 -1.03 -11.20
N LEU A 115 -4.73 0.10 -11.31
CA LEU A 115 -6.18 0.18 -11.57
C LEU A 115 -6.55 -0.19 -13.02
N ASP A 116 -5.58 -0.24 -13.92
CA ASP A 116 -5.79 -0.50 -15.34
C ASP A 116 -6.12 -1.97 -15.59
N SER A 117 -7.15 -2.22 -16.39
CA SER A 117 -7.63 -3.57 -16.68
C SER A 117 -7.52 -4.01 -18.15
N ARG A 118 -6.75 -3.28 -18.98
CA ARG A 118 -6.63 -3.55 -20.43
C ARG A 118 -5.88 -4.85 -20.76
N SER A 119 -5.08 -5.36 -19.83
CA SER A 119 -4.18 -6.52 -20.03
C SER A 119 -4.74 -7.85 -19.50
N ARG A 120 -6.08 -7.98 -19.43
CA ARG A 120 -6.74 -9.21 -18.92
C ARG A 120 -6.44 -10.45 -19.76
N SER A 121 -6.40 -10.32 -21.08
CA SER A 121 -6.06 -11.40 -22.01
C SER A 121 -4.64 -11.90 -21.78
N GLU A 122 -3.69 -10.97 -21.67
CA GLU A 122 -2.28 -11.24 -21.44
C GLU A 122 -2.05 -11.86 -20.06
N ALA A 123 -2.78 -11.41 -19.05
CA ALA A 123 -2.74 -12.01 -17.73
C ALA A 123 -3.12 -13.49 -17.80
N ALA A 124 -4.28 -13.82 -18.40
CA ALA A 124 -4.75 -15.21 -18.51
C ALA A 124 -3.76 -16.13 -19.27
N GLU A 125 -3.13 -15.62 -20.33
CA GLU A 125 -2.09 -16.34 -21.07
C GLU A 125 -0.84 -16.59 -20.22
N LEU A 126 -0.36 -15.57 -19.52
CA LEU A 126 0.79 -15.68 -18.62
C LEU A 126 0.49 -16.61 -17.43
N GLU A 127 -0.74 -16.62 -16.91
CA GLU A 127 -1.13 -17.57 -15.85
C GLU A 127 -1.00 -19.02 -16.33
N SER A 128 -1.42 -19.29 -17.56
CA SER A 128 -1.31 -20.61 -18.19
C SER A 128 0.14 -21.05 -18.38
N VAL A 129 1.00 -20.13 -18.83
CA VAL A 129 2.40 -20.43 -19.19
C VAL A 129 3.33 -20.48 -17.99
N LEU A 130 3.15 -19.59 -17.01
CA LEU A 130 4.02 -19.47 -15.85
C LEU A 130 3.52 -20.26 -14.63
N GLY A 131 2.24 -20.64 -14.61
CA GLY A 131 1.60 -21.19 -13.40
C GLY A 131 1.50 -20.18 -12.25
N LEU A 132 1.76 -18.89 -12.51
CA LEU A 132 1.61 -17.79 -11.57
C LEU A 132 0.20 -17.20 -11.69
N ARG A 133 -0.28 -16.48 -10.68
CA ARG A 133 -1.59 -15.79 -10.70
C ARG A 133 -1.55 -14.46 -9.96
N GLY A 134 -2.47 -13.58 -10.30
CA GLY A 134 -2.72 -12.34 -9.55
C GLY A 134 -1.45 -11.49 -9.36
N TRP A 135 -1.13 -11.13 -8.11
CA TRP A 135 0.04 -10.29 -7.78
C TRP A 135 1.37 -10.88 -8.24
N ALA A 136 1.50 -12.22 -8.28
CA ALA A 136 2.74 -12.87 -8.68
C ALA A 136 3.13 -12.60 -10.15
N LEU A 137 2.17 -12.19 -10.99
CA LEU A 137 2.44 -11.76 -12.37
C LEU A 137 3.06 -10.35 -12.43
N GLY A 138 2.92 -9.53 -11.39
CA GLY A 138 3.48 -8.18 -11.33
C GLY A 138 3.14 -7.33 -12.56
N ILE A 139 4.16 -6.76 -13.20
CA ILE A 139 4.03 -5.91 -14.38
C ILE A 139 3.91 -6.68 -15.71
N LEU A 140 4.10 -8.01 -15.70
CA LEU A 140 4.24 -8.83 -16.91
C LEU A 140 3.03 -8.74 -17.86
N PRO A 141 1.77 -8.76 -17.39
CA PRO A 141 0.61 -8.66 -18.30
C PRO A 141 0.60 -7.34 -19.07
N LYS A 142 0.93 -6.24 -18.40
CA LYS A 142 1.00 -4.91 -19.00
C LYS A 142 2.17 -4.80 -19.98
N ALA A 143 3.30 -5.45 -19.67
CA ALA A 143 4.45 -5.48 -20.55
C ALA A 143 4.14 -6.25 -21.83
N LEU A 144 3.53 -7.44 -21.72
CA LEU A 144 3.09 -8.22 -22.88
C LEU A 144 2.04 -7.48 -23.70
N TRP A 145 1.12 -6.78 -23.04
CA TRP A 145 0.11 -5.96 -23.72
C TRP A 145 0.79 -4.87 -24.54
N LEU A 146 1.80 -4.21 -23.98
CA LEU A 146 2.55 -3.14 -24.64
C LEU A 146 3.27 -3.63 -25.90
N GLU A 147 3.93 -4.79 -25.84
CA GLU A 147 4.60 -5.41 -26.99
C GLU A 147 3.63 -5.64 -28.17
N ARG A 148 2.39 -6.03 -27.87
CA ARG A 148 1.38 -6.38 -28.87
C ARG A 148 0.63 -5.17 -29.42
N HIS A 149 0.31 -4.21 -28.57
CA HIS A 149 -0.63 -3.13 -28.90
C HIS A 149 0.04 -1.78 -29.14
N GLU A 150 1.21 -1.54 -28.56
CA GLU A 150 1.97 -0.30 -28.73
C GLU A 150 3.46 -0.59 -29.06
N PRO A 151 3.76 -1.30 -30.15
CA PRO A 151 5.10 -1.81 -30.45
C PRO A 151 6.16 -0.72 -30.64
N ARG A 152 5.76 0.52 -30.96
CA ARG A 152 6.69 1.67 -30.99
C ARG A 152 7.19 2.02 -29.59
N ALA A 153 6.27 2.20 -28.63
CA ALA A 153 6.62 2.51 -27.25
C ALA A 153 7.38 1.35 -26.57
N ALA A 154 7.06 0.10 -26.93
CA ALA A 154 7.84 -1.07 -26.53
C ALA A 154 9.24 -1.06 -27.16
N GLY A 155 9.34 -0.77 -28.46
CA GLY A 155 10.61 -0.68 -29.21
C GLY A 155 11.59 0.34 -28.64
N ASP A 156 11.08 1.48 -28.17
CA ASP A 156 11.88 2.55 -27.54
C ASP A 156 12.29 2.22 -26.09
N ALA A 157 11.65 1.22 -25.45
CA ALA A 157 11.91 0.86 -24.08
C ALA A 157 13.15 -0.04 -23.96
N SER A 158 14.06 0.33 -23.07
CA SER A 158 15.15 -0.53 -22.60
C SER A 158 14.75 -1.31 -21.35
N TRP A 159 13.84 -0.77 -20.54
CA TRP A 159 13.43 -1.35 -19.27
C TRP A 159 11.93 -1.35 -19.07
N TYR A 160 11.41 -2.46 -18.54
CA TYR A 160 10.09 -2.59 -17.93
C TYR A 160 10.27 -2.66 -16.41
N LEU A 161 9.75 -1.63 -15.72
CA LEU A 161 9.98 -1.38 -14.32
C LEU A 161 8.65 -1.23 -13.58
N SER A 162 8.63 -1.61 -12.31
CA SER A 162 7.64 -1.19 -11.34
C SER A 162 7.86 0.27 -10.94
N ALA A 163 6.87 0.92 -10.31
CA ALA A 163 6.96 2.34 -9.97
C ALA A 163 8.15 2.67 -9.05
N TRP A 164 8.42 1.85 -8.03
CA TRP A 164 9.58 2.02 -7.14
C TRP A 164 10.93 1.72 -7.82
N GLU A 165 10.95 0.81 -8.79
CA GLU A 165 12.15 0.46 -9.55
C GLU A 165 12.53 1.58 -10.51
N TRP A 166 11.53 2.23 -11.11
CA TRP A 166 11.75 3.44 -11.90
C TRP A 166 12.28 4.59 -11.03
N LEU A 167 11.76 4.80 -9.82
CA LEU A 167 12.34 5.77 -8.88
C LEU A 167 13.78 5.39 -8.51
N GLY A 168 14.06 4.11 -8.27
CA GLY A 168 15.41 3.60 -8.04
C GLY A 168 16.37 3.92 -9.19
N LEU A 169 15.95 3.72 -10.44
CA LEU A 169 16.71 4.09 -11.64
C LEU A 169 16.90 5.62 -11.75
N ARG A 170 15.87 6.42 -11.47
CA ARG A 170 15.97 7.89 -11.49
C ARG A 170 16.95 8.41 -10.44
N LEU A 171 16.96 7.81 -9.25
CA LEU A 171 17.83 8.19 -8.14
C LEU A 171 19.28 7.73 -8.35
N SER A 172 19.49 6.47 -8.77
CA SER A 172 20.83 5.83 -8.76
C SER A 172 21.44 5.60 -10.13
N GLY A 173 20.64 5.64 -11.21
CA GLY A 173 21.06 5.21 -12.54
C GLY A 173 21.09 3.69 -12.74
N ALA A 174 20.81 2.89 -11.71
CA ALA A 174 20.80 1.43 -11.79
C ALA A 174 19.38 0.89 -12.01
N ALA A 175 19.13 0.29 -13.16
CA ALA A 175 17.90 -0.48 -13.39
C ALA A 175 18.00 -1.85 -12.72
N ARG A 176 17.11 -2.14 -11.77
CA ARG A 176 17.02 -3.42 -11.07
C ARG A 176 15.57 -3.81 -10.79
N ALA A 177 15.25 -5.08 -10.96
CA ALA A 177 13.98 -5.66 -10.54
C ALA A 177 14.09 -6.09 -9.08
N THR A 178 13.25 -5.55 -8.21
CA THR A 178 13.33 -5.86 -6.79
C THR A 178 12.53 -7.13 -6.50
N VAL A 179 13.19 -8.12 -5.91
CA VAL A 179 12.55 -9.37 -5.47
C VAL A 179 12.48 -9.45 -3.94
N ALA A 180 11.35 -9.92 -3.43
CA ALA A 180 11.20 -10.27 -2.03
C ALA A 180 11.90 -11.60 -1.69
N VAL A 181 12.05 -11.91 -0.40
CA VAL A 181 12.73 -13.14 0.03
C VAL A 181 11.93 -14.37 -0.40
N GLY A 182 12.58 -15.31 -1.07
CA GLY A 182 11.96 -16.54 -1.56
C GLY A 182 11.07 -16.36 -2.79
N GLN A 183 10.92 -15.14 -3.30
CA GLN A 183 10.26 -14.90 -4.59
C GLN A 183 11.18 -15.39 -5.71
N GLN A 184 10.70 -16.35 -6.49
CA GLN A 184 11.40 -16.78 -7.70
C GLN A 184 11.10 -15.79 -8.82
N PRO A 185 12.11 -15.39 -9.60
CA PRO A 185 11.87 -14.59 -10.79
C PRO A 185 11.11 -15.39 -11.85
N PRO A 186 10.37 -14.69 -12.73
CA PRO A 186 9.67 -15.36 -13.81
C PRO A 186 10.65 -16.01 -14.80
N ASP A 187 10.27 -17.18 -15.32
CA ASP A 187 11.06 -17.89 -16.33
C ASP A 187 11.13 -17.06 -17.63
N ARG A 188 12.31 -16.50 -17.90
CA ARG A 188 12.55 -15.65 -19.07
C ARG A 188 12.36 -16.38 -20.40
N GLN A 189 12.60 -17.69 -20.46
CA GLN A 189 12.36 -18.48 -21.67
C GLN A 189 10.85 -18.66 -21.90
N ALA A 190 10.10 -18.91 -20.83
CA ALA A 190 8.64 -18.98 -20.89
C ALA A 190 8.03 -17.64 -21.33
N LEU A 191 8.54 -16.51 -20.80
CA LEU A 191 8.14 -15.16 -21.24
C LEU A 191 8.43 -14.90 -22.73
N ALA A 192 9.61 -15.28 -23.21
CA ALA A 192 9.96 -15.13 -24.63
C ALA A 192 9.02 -15.96 -25.53
N SER A 193 8.54 -17.11 -25.07
CA SER A 193 7.64 -17.98 -25.83
C SER A 193 6.27 -17.36 -26.15
N VAL A 194 5.82 -16.38 -25.35
CA VAL A 194 4.56 -15.64 -25.56
C VAL A 194 4.77 -14.26 -26.22
N GLY A 195 6.02 -13.94 -26.59
CA GLY A 195 6.40 -12.71 -27.29
C GLY A 195 6.76 -11.53 -26.38
N LEU A 196 7.02 -11.75 -25.09
CA LEU A 196 7.55 -10.71 -24.21
C LEU A 196 9.07 -10.62 -24.37
N ALA A 197 9.62 -9.43 -24.64
CA ALA A 197 11.06 -9.22 -24.71
C ALA A 197 11.68 -9.28 -23.30
N ALA A 198 12.07 -10.48 -22.88
CA ALA A 198 12.50 -10.75 -21.52
C ALA A 198 13.81 -10.03 -21.14
N ASP A 199 14.58 -9.54 -22.10
CA ASP A 199 15.77 -8.70 -21.91
C ASP A 199 15.44 -7.28 -21.43
N ARG A 200 14.21 -6.80 -21.67
CA ARG A 200 13.70 -5.53 -21.10
C ARG A 200 13.38 -5.63 -19.61
N LEU A 201 13.33 -6.83 -19.03
CA LEU A 201 13.25 -6.98 -17.58
C LEU A 201 14.65 -6.82 -16.99
N PRO A 202 14.90 -5.85 -16.10
CA PRO A 202 16.24 -5.64 -15.55
C PRO A 202 16.74 -6.83 -14.74
N PRO A 203 18.05 -6.90 -14.45
CA PRO A 203 18.60 -7.86 -13.50
C PRO A 203 17.98 -7.68 -12.11
N GLU A 204 17.86 -8.78 -11.38
CA GLU A 204 17.22 -8.78 -10.07
C GLU A 204 18.15 -8.25 -8.97
N ILE A 205 17.53 -7.68 -7.94
CA ILE A 205 18.17 -7.30 -6.68
C ILE A 205 17.24 -7.60 -5.52
N ARG A 206 17.81 -7.90 -4.35
CA ARG A 206 17.03 -7.97 -3.12
C ARG A 206 16.70 -6.57 -2.63
N ALA A 207 15.49 -6.38 -2.12
CA ALA A 207 15.17 -5.15 -1.41
C ALA A 207 16.08 -4.97 -0.18
N GLY A 208 16.40 -3.72 0.15
CA GLY A 208 17.33 -3.38 1.22
C GLY A 208 18.81 -3.46 0.81
N VAL A 209 19.14 -3.76 -0.44
CA VAL A 209 20.52 -3.70 -0.96
C VAL A 209 20.79 -2.33 -1.60
N VAL A 210 22.00 -1.79 -1.42
CA VAL A 210 22.43 -0.53 -2.05
C VAL A 210 22.45 -0.70 -3.58
N LEU A 211 21.70 0.13 -4.29
CA LEU A 211 21.67 0.23 -5.76
C LEU A 211 22.91 0.95 -6.31
N GLY A 212 23.39 1.93 -5.55
CA GLY A 212 24.49 2.81 -5.92
C GLY A 212 24.37 4.13 -5.16
N GLU A 213 25.00 5.16 -5.69
CA GLU A 213 24.99 6.51 -5.13
C GLU A 213 23.98 7.40 -5.84
N LEU A 214 23.50 8.44 -5.15
CA LEU A 214 22.58 9.42 -5.67
C LEU A 214 23.20 10.18 -6.84
N ARG A 215 22.54 10.12 -7.99
CA ARG A 215 23.00 10.79 -9.21
C ARG A 215 23.02 12.30 -9.05
N PRO A 216 23.94 13.00 -9.74
CA PRO A 216 24.04 14.46 -9.68
C PRO A 216 22.74 15.19 -10.02
N GLU A 217 21.98 14.72 -11.02
CA GLU A 217 20.71 15.36 -11.39
C GLU A 217 19.65 15.19 -10.30
N ALA A 218 19.54 13.99 -9.73
CA ALA A 218 18.61 13.71 -8.64
C ALA A 218 18.99 14.45 -7.35
N ALA A 219 20.28 14.57 -7.05
CA ALA A 219 20.79 15.37 -5.94
C ALA A 219 20.43 16.85 -6.07
N ALA A 220 20.54 17.41 -7.29
CA ALA A 220 20.16 18.79 -7.56
C ALA A 220 18.65 19.02 -7.39
N ASP A 221 17.82 18.11 -7.92
CA ASP A 221 16.36 18.20 -7.82
C ASP A 221 15.84 18.06 -6.37
N LEU A 222 16.49 17.23 -5.56
CA LEU A 222 16.12 16.99 -4.15
C LEU A 222 16.77 17.98 -3.17
N GLY A 223 17.73 18.78 -3.62
CA GLY A 223 18.51 19.68 -2.75
C GLY A 223 19.43 18.93 -1.78
N LEU A 224 20.00 17.81 -2.20
CA LEU A 224 20.82 16.92 -1.37
C LEU A 224 22.29 16.87 -1.80
N PRO A 225 23.20 16.42 -0.90
CA PRO A 225 24.55 16.04 -1.29
C PRO A 225 24.55 14.96 -2.36
N ARG A 226 25.60 14.97 -3.17
CA ARG A 226 25.93 13.83 -4.03
C ARG A 226 26.41 12.67 -3.16
N ASP A 227 26.53 11.49 -3.74
CA ASP A 227 27.19 10.33 -3.10
C ASP A 227 26.38 9.69 -1.95
N LEU A 228 25.12 10.11 -1.74
CA LEU A 228 24.23 9.44 -0.79
C LEU A 228 23.87 8.04 -1.29
N PRO A 229 24.00 6.99 -0.47
CA PRO A 229 23.60 5.65 -0.87
C PRO A 229 22.09 5.59 -1.13
N VAL A 230 21.72 5.06 -2.29
CA VAL A 230 20.35 4.78 -2.69
C VAL A 230 20.11 3.28 -2.50
N VAL A 231 19.12 2.93 -1.70
CA VAL A 231 18.80 1.55 -1.36
C VAL A 231 17.57 1.08 -2.14
N ALA A 232 17.60 -0.17 -2.63
CA ALA A 232 16.50 -0.79 -3.34
C ALA A 232 15.27 -0.91 -2.43
N GLY A 233 14.21 -0.17 -2.76
CA GLY A 233 12.91 -0.32 -2.11
C GLY A 233 12.09 -1.44 -2.71
N LEU A 234 10.79 -1.44 -2.44
CA LEU A 234 9.85 -2.49 -2.85
C LEU A 234 8.42 -1.90 -2.88
N ALA A 235 7.41 -2.72 -3.15
CA ALA A 235 6.01 -2.27 -3.16
C ALA A 235 5.57 -1.62 -1.83
N ASP A 236 4.89 -0.48 -1.88
CA ASP A 236 4.40 0.27 -0.71
C ASP A 236 3.67 -0.58 0.35
N ALA A 237 2.85 -1.54 -0.07
CA ALA A 237 2.14 -2.47 0.81
C ALA A 237 3.10 -3.36 1.61
N LEU A 238 4.11 -3.92 0.94
CA LEU A 238 5.12 -4.74 1.58
C LEU A 238 6.05 -3.90 2.47
N SER A 239 6.31 -2.64 2.09
CA SER A 239 7.05 -1.69 2.91
C SER A 239 6.27 -1.37 4.19
N SER A 240 4.95 -1.21 4.06
CA SER A 240 4.07 -0.99 5.20
C SER A 240 4.11 -2.11 6.22
N PHE A 241 4.35 -3.37 5.82
CA PHE A 241 4.52 -4.47 6.77
C PHE A 241 5.76 -4.26 7.66
N LEU A 242 6.85 -3.76 7.09
CA LEU A 242 8.05 -3.41 7.84
C LEU A 242 7.81 -2.23 8.79
N GLY A 243 7.22 -1.15 8.27
CA GLY A 243 6.97 0.05 9.08
C GLY A 243 5.86 -0.10 10.13
N ALA A 244 4.98 -1.08 9.98
CA ALA A 244 4.00 -1.47 10.99
C ALA A 244 4.57 -2.43 12.04
N GLY A 245 5.77 -2.97 11.82
CA GLY A 245 6.45 -3.85 12.77
C GLY A 245 5.86 -5.27 12.81
N LEU A 246 5.47 -5.84 11.67
CA LEU A 246 5.04 -7.24 11.57
C LEU A 246 6.28 -8.15 11.60
N ILE A 247 6.53 -8.85 12.71
CA ILE A 247 7.73 -9.69 12.89
C ILE A 247 7.32 -11.14 13.12
N ASP A 248 6.35 -11.33 14.00
CA ASP A 248 6.02 -12.63 14.55
C ASP A 248 4.80 -13.22 13.83
N PRO A 249 4.72 -14.57 13.72
CA PRO A 249 3.51 -15.22 13.25
C PRO A 249 2.29 -14.76 14.06
N GLY A 250 1.25 -14.31 13.35
CA GLY A 250 0.03 -13.75 13.93
C GLY A 250 0.03 -12.22 14.07
N ASP A 251 1.14 -11.53 13.81
CA ASP A 251 1.06 -10.09 13.55
C ASP A 251 0.25 -9.84 12.27
N ALA A 252 -0.82 -9.07 12.38
CA ALA A 252 -1.67 -8.73 11.26
C ALA A 252 -1.62 -7.23 10.96
N ILE A 253 -2.11 -6.85 9.79
CA ILE A 253 -2.17 -5.47 9.34
C ILE A 253 -3.46 -5.22 8.57
N ASP A 254 -4.06 -4.08 8.85
CA ASP A 254 -4.95 -3.37 7.94
C ASP A 254 -4.14 -2.25 7.29
N THR A 255 -3.80 -2.43 6.01
CA THR A 255 -2.93 -1.48 5.30
C THR A 255 -3.59 -0.10 5.12
N GLY A 256 -4.92 0.00 5.31
CA GLY A 256 -5.66 1.27 5.31
C GLY A 256 -5.48 2.13 4.04
N GLY A 257 -6.20 3.27 3.99
CA GLY A 257 -6.12 4.22 2.87
C GLY A 257 -7.26 4.09 1.84
N THR A 258 -7.02 4.56 0.61
CA THR A 258 -8.03 4.58 -0.48
C THR A 258 -8.47 3.17 -0.88
N SER A 259 -7.55 2.21 -0.95
CA SER A 259 -7.82 0.78 -1.03
C SER A 259 -7.46 0.11 0.30
N GLY A 260 -8.18 -0.95 0.68
CA GLY A 260 -7.93 -1.69 1.91
C GLY A 260 -7.12 -2.94 1.67
N GLY A 261 -6.68 -3.58 2.74
CA GLY A 261 -6.11 -4.91 2.69
C GLY A 261 -5.94 -5.46 4.08
N PHE A 262 -6.27 -6.74 4.25
CA PHE A 262 -5.96 -7.47 5.46
C PHE A 262 -4.90 -8.50 5.14
N ALA A 263 -3.85 -8.55 5.95
CA ALA A 263 -2.83 -9.59 5.87
C ALA A 263 -2.34 -9.97 7.27
N VAL A 264 -1.94 -11.24 7.43
CA VAL A 264 -1.31 -11.78 8.64
C VAL A 264 0.01 -12.43 8.28
N TYR A 265 1.07 -12.11 9.03
CA TYR A 265 2.35 -12.79 8.92
C TYR A 265 2.23 -14.19 9.49
N TRP A 266 2.80 -15.15 8.76
CA TRP A 266 2.83 -16.52 9.21
C TRP A 266 4.14 -17.23 8.83
N SER A 267 4.36 -18.36 9.48
CA SER A 267 5.43 -19.29 9.19
C SER A 267 4.88 -20.72 9.29
N GLY A 268 5.29 -21.60 8.38
CA GLY A 268 4.84 -22.99 8.34
C GLY A 268 3.83 -23.28 7.23
N GLU A 269 3.31 -24.50 7.20
CA GLU A 269 2.33 -24.92 6.20
C GLU A 269 0.92 -24.44 6.57
N VAL A 270 0.17 -23.98 5.57
CA VAL A 270 -1.22 -23.57 5.71
C VAL A 270 -1.98 -24.06 4.50
N ALA A 271 -3.10 -24.74 4.74
CA ALA A 271 -3.99 -25.26 3.69
C ALA A 271 -4.90 -24.15 3.15
N LEU A 272 -4.33 -23.19 2.42
CA LEU A 272 -5.05 -22.15 1.70
C LEU A 272 -4.65 -22.14 0.22
N PRO A 273 -5.57 -21.76 -0.69
CA PRO A 273 -5.23 -21.53 -2.08
C PRO A 273 -4.10 -20.49 -2.23
N ALA A 274 -3.27 -20.65 -3.26
CA ALA A 274 -2.04 -19.87 -3.44
C ALA A 274 -2.30 -18.35 -3.57
N GLU A 275 -3.47 -17.96 -4.08
CA GLU A 275 -3.88 -16.55 -4.24
C GLU A 275 -4.02 -15.79 -2.91
N TRP A 276 -4.15 -16.49 -1.78
CA TRP A 276 -4.17 -15.88 -0.45
C TRP A 276 -2.77 -15.59 0.08
N ARG A 277 -1.73 -16.12 -0.55
CA ARG A 277 -0.35 -16.05 -0.07
C ARG A 277 0.44 -15.00 -0.86
N SER A 278 1.13 -14.13 -0.13
CA SER A 278 2.05 -13.13 -0.69
C SER A 278 3.44 -13.27 -0.09
N PHE A 279 4.47 -13.01 -0.91
CA PHE A 279 5.86 -12.91 -0.44
C PHE A 279 6.06 -11.64 0.39
N VAL A 280 6.97 -11.71 1.36
CA VAL A 280 7.30 -10.59 2.24
C VAL A 280 8.83 -10.45 2.35
N PRO A 281 9.34 -9.26 2.69
CA PRO A 281 10.79 -9.03 2.80
C PRO A 281 11.44 -9.74 4.00
N LEU A 282 10.66 -10.25 4.95
CA LEU A 282 11.19 -10.96 6.12
C LEU A 282 11.42 -12.44 5.82
N GLU A 283 12.63 -12.93 6.06
CA GLU A 283 13.01 -14.32 5.80
C GLU A 283 12.22 -15.32 6.67
N GLY A 284 11.86 -16.46 6.08
CA GLY A 284 11.07 -17.49 6.77
C GLY A 284 9.64 -17.07 7.11
N ARG A 285 9.13 -16.00 6.48
CA ARG A 285 7.76 -15.51 6.63
C ARG A 285 7.07 -15.41 5.28
N PHE A 286 5.75 -15.42 5.32
CA PHE A 286 4.87 -15.02 4.22
C PHE A 286 3.64 -14.33 4.81
N ALA A 287 2.94 -13.58 3.98
CA ALA A 287 1.66 -12.98 4.35
C ALA A 287 0.51 -13.83 3.82
N LEU A 288 -0.52 -14.01 4.64
CA LEU A 288 -1.81 -14.56 4.24
C LEU A 288 -2.84 -13.45 4.30
N GLY A 289 -3.58 -13.23 3.22
CA GLY A 289 -4.45 -12.08 3.16
C GLY A 289 -5.05 -11.82 1.80
N GLY A 290 -5.65 -10.65 1.68
CA GLY A 290 -6.29 -10.21 0.47
C GLY A 290 -6.47 -8.71 0.45
N ALA A 291 -6.20 -8.12 -0.71
CA ALA A 291 -6.44 -6.72 -0.95
C ALA A 291 -7.93 -6.49 -1.23
N MET A 292 -8.45 -5.35 -0.80
CA MET A 292 -9.87 -4.98 -0.81
C MET A 292 -10.04 -3.65 -1.55
N SER A 293 -11.05 -3.50 -2.37
CA SER A 293 -11.08 -2.44 -3.38
C SER A 293 -11.44 -1.06 -2.85
N ALA A 294 -12.38 -0.93 -1.90
CA ALA A 294 -12.95 0.37 -1.55
C ALA A 294 -13.29 0.57 -0.06
N THR A 295 -12.53 0.00 0.88
CA THR A 295 -12.85 0.15 2.32
C THR A 295 -12.75 1.59 2.83
N GLY A 296 -11.66 2.31 2.54
CA GLY A 296 -11.54 3.73 2.90
C GLY A 296 -12.27 4.67 1.94
N ARG A 297 -12.18 4.38 0.63
CA ARG A 297 -12.86 5.16 -0.42
C ARG A 297 -14.38 5.19 -0.27
N SER A 298 -14.99 4.20 0.40
CA SER A 298 -16.44 4.22 0.69
C SER A 298 -16.86 5.40 1.56
N LEU A 299 -16.03 5.82 2.52
CA LEU A 299 -16.33 6.97 3.37
C LEU A 299 -16.17 8.29 2.60
N GLU A 300 -15.13 8.37 1.76
CA GLU A 300 -14.90 9.52 0.88
C GLU A 300 -16.05 9.68 -0.12
N TRP A 301 -16.45 8.61 -0.80
CA TRP A 301 -17.61 8.58 -1.70
C TRP A 301 -18.90 9.01 -0.98
N LEU A 302 -19.16 8.48 0.22
CA LEU A 302 -20.33 8.89 1.01
C LEU A 302 -20.28 10.39 1.31
N ARG A 303 -19.13 10.90 1.75
CA ARG A 303 -18.93 12.32 2.09
C ARG A 303 -19.08 13.22 0.87
N ASP A 304 -18.34 12.95 -0.20
CA ASP A 304 -18.19 13.86 -1.33
C ASP A 304 -19.35 13.72 -2.30
N ASP A 305 -19.66 12.48 -2.72
CA ASP A 305 -20.67 12.24 -3.73
C ASP A 305 -22.06 12.25 -3.13
N LEU A 306 -22.33 11.50 -2.06
CA LEU A 306 -23.70 11.39 -1.54
C LEU A 306 -24.09 12.58 -0.65
N LEU A 307 -23.18 13.05 0.22
CA LEU A 307 -23.42 14.15 1.17
C LEU A 307 -22.91 15.51 0.65
N ARG A 308 -22.36 15.56 -0.56
CA ARG A 308 -21.94 16.78 -1.26
C ARG A 308 -20.86 17.59 -0.53
N GLY A 309 -20.03 16.92 0.27
CA GLY A 309 -18.85 17.50 0.92
C GLY A 309 -19.13 18.55 2.01
N HIS A 310 -20.39 18.76 2.43
CA HIS A 310 -20.76 19.81 3.38
C HIS A 310 -20.27 19.56 4.82
N VAL A 311 -19.92 18.32 5.15
CA VAL A 311 -19.51 17.91 6.49
C VAL A 311 -18.16 17.21 6.39
N GLY A 312 -17.21 17.65 7.22
CA GLY A 312 -15.88 17.04 7.29
C GLY A 312 -15.91 15.61 7.82
N THR A 313 -14.88 14.83 7.46
CA THR A 313 -14.77 13.42 7.84
C THR A 313 -14.83 13.19 9.36
N GLU A 314 -14.20 14.05 10.15
CA GLU A 314 -14.20 13.92 11.62
C GLU A 314 -15.61 14.06 12.20
N ALA A 315 -16.36 15.07 11.79
CA ALA A 315 -17.74 15.27 12.23
C ALA A 315 -18.66 14.10 11.82
N LEU A 316 -18.47 13.53 10.63
CA LEU A 316 -19.20 12.32 10.21
C LEU A 316 -18.87 11.11 11.10
N ILE A 317 -17.60 10.94 11.47
CA ILE A 317 -17.16 9.88 12.38
C ILE A 317 -17.75 10.10 13.78
N ASP A 318 -17.86 11.33 14.26
CA ASP A 318 -18.49 11.65 15.54
C ASP A 318 -19.99 11.31 15.54
N GLU A 319 -20.70 11.58 14.44
CA GLU A 319 -22.10 11.16 14.28
C GLU A 319 -22.25 9.63 14.29
N ALA A 320 -21.31 8.90 13.67
CA ALA A 320 -21.27 7.45 13.74
C ALA A 320 -20.96 6.95 15.16
N ALA A 321 -20.09 7.64 15.89
CA ALA A 321 -19.75 7.33 17.28
C ALA A 321 -20.98 7.45 18.20
N ALA A 322 -21.86 8.43 17.94
CA ALA A 322 -23.10 8.64 18.68
C ALA A 322 -24.22 7.64 18.32
N THR A 323 -24.08 6.90 17.22
CA THR A 323 -25.02 5.84 16.81
C THR A 323 -24.71 4.54 17.55
N SER A 324 -25.67 3.68 17.87
CA SER A 324 -25.39 2.40 18.55
C SER A 324 -24.72 1.38 17.61
N PRO A 325 -23.95 0.39 18.13
CA PRO A 325 -23.44 -0.74 17.35
C PRO A 325 -24.50 -1.40 16.47
N GLY A 326 -24.13 -1.70 15.23
CA GLY A 326 -25.01 -2.32 14.25
C GLY A 326 -25.90 -1.36 13.47
N ALA A 327 -25.71 -0.05 13.65
CA ALA A 327 -26.35 1.01 12.86
C ALA A 327 -27.88 0.86 12.70
N GLY A 328 -28.58 0.36 13.73
CA GLY A 328 -30.04 0.17 13.69
C GLY A 328 -30.51 -0.98 12.78
N GLY A 329 -29.62 -1.91 12.43
CA GLY A 329 -29.89 -3.00 11.48
C GLY A 329 -29.52 -2.67 10.03
N LEU A 330 -28.93 -1.49 9.78
CA LEU A 330 -28.46 -1.08 8.47
C LEU A 330 -27.14 -1.79 8.11
N ILE A 331 -27.12 -2.44 6.95
CA ILE A 331 -25.92 -3.08 6.39
C ILE A 331 -25.48 -2.33 5.14
N PHE A 332 -24.17 -2.11 5.01
CA PHE A 332 -23.55 -1.62 3.80
C PHE A 332 -22.62 -2.68 3.20
N LEU A 333 -22.80 -2.99 1.91
CA LEU A 333 -21.82 -3.75 1.12
C LEU A 333 -20.84 -2.76 0.46
N PRO A 334 -19.52 -2.80 0.74
CA PRO A 334 -18.58 -1.75 0.32
C PRO A 334 -18.03 -1.92 -1.11
N TYR A 335 -18.75 -2.61 -1.99
CA TYR A 335 -18.24 -3.05 -3.30
C TYR A 335 -18.42 -2.01 -4.40
N LEU A 336 -18.16 -0.72 -4.10
CA LEU A 336 -18.42 0.40 -5.03
C LEU A 336 -17.68 0.28 -6.38
N ALA A 337 -16.54 -0.41 -6.41
CA ALA A 337 -15.71 -0.61 -7.60
C ALA A 337 -15.61 -2.10 -8.02
N GLY A 338 -16.62 -2.91 -7.64
CA GLY A 338 -16.43 -4.36 -7.54
C GLY A 338 -15.55 -4.71 -6.33
N GLU A 339 -15.22 -5.98 -6.18
CA GLU A 339 -14.41 -6.43 -5.05
C GLU A 339 -13.38 -7.48 -5.47
N ARG A 340 -12.23 -7.40 -4.80
CA ARG A 340 -11.17 -8.40 -4.84
C ARG A 340 -11.42 -9.42 -3.73
N ALA A 341 -10.52 -9.56 -2.77
CA ALA A 341 -10.74 -10.49 -1.69
C ALA A 341 -11.93 -10.05 -0.80
N PRO A 342 -12.72 -11.00 -0.28
CA PRO A 342 -12.62 -12.44 -0.48
C PRO A 342 -13.52 -13.00 -1.59
N ILE A 343 -14.32 -12.16 -2.27
CA ILE A 343 -15.41 -12.61 -3.16
C ILE A 343 -15.02 -12.66 -4.65
N TRP A 344 -13.96 -11.95 -5.04
CA TRP A 344 -13.38 -11.89 -6.39
C TRP A 344 -14.41 -11.63 -7.49
N ASP A 345 -15.21 -10.59 -7.28
CA ASP A 345 -16.36 -10.27 -8.12
C ASP A 345 -16.30 -8.81 -8.59
N SER A 346 -15.88 -8.61 -9.83
CA SER A 346 -15.84 -7.29 -10.46
C SER A 346 -17.22 -6.71 -10.76
N SER A 347 -18.27 -7.53 -10.74
CA SER A 347 -19.66 -7.10 -10.98
C SER A 347 -20.35 -6.62 -9.70
N ALA A 348 -19.84 -6.96 -8.52
CA ALA A 348 -20.41 -6.54 -7.24
C ALA A 348 -20.52 -5.00 -7.14
N ARG A 349 -21.59 -4.51 -6.49
CA ARG A 349 -21.84 -3.06 -6.34
C ARG A 349 -22.19 -2.68 -4.91
N GLY A 350 -21.88 -1.43 -4.57
CA GLY A 350 -22.21 -0.85 -3.26
C GLY A 350 -23.72 -0.92 -2.98
N THR A 351 -24.11 -1.31 -1.78
CA THR A 351 -25.52 -1.50 -1.41
C THR A 351 -25.77 -1.11 0.04
N PHE A 352 -26.75 -0.24 0.29
CA PHE A 352 -27.36 -0.08 1.61
C PHE A 352 -28.62 -0.94 1.70
N ALA A 353 -28.69 -1.83 2.69
CA ALA A 353 -29.84 -2.68 2.93
C ALA A 353 -30.36 -2.51 4.36
N GLY A 354 -31.70 -2.44 4.53
CA GLY A 354 -32.34 -2.26 5.83
C GLY A 354 -32.73 -0.81 6.17
N LEU A 355 -32.73 0.11 5.20
CA LEU A 355 -33.15 1.49 5.42
C LEU A 355 -34.60 1.58 5.95
N SER A 356 -34.81 2.54 6.85
CA SER A 356 -36.08 2.84 7.51
C SER A 356 -36.11 4.32 7.90
N LEU A 357 -37.29 4.87 8.20
CA LEU A 357 -37.45 6.28 8.60
C LEU A 357 -36.76 6.65 9.92
N ALA A 358 -36.30 5.66 10.70
CA ALA A 358 -35.55 5.88 11.93
C ALA A 358 -34.05 6.16 11.69
N HIS A 359 -33.54 5.83 10.50
CA HIS A 359 -32.12 5.99 10.20
C HIS A 359 -31.78 7.45 9.90
N SER A 360 -30.66 7.88 10.47
CA SER A 360 -30.07 9.21 10.25
C SER A 360 -28.77 9.12 9.45
N ARG A 361 -28.17 10.27 9.13
CA ARG A 361 -26.82 10.33 8.54
C ARG A 361 -25.79 9.57 9.37
N GLY A 362 -25.83 9.68 10.70
CA GLY A 362 -24.95 8.92 11.60
C GLY A 362 -25.07 7.41 11.42
N HIS A 363 -26.27 6.89 11.13
CA HIS A 363 -26.46 5.47 10.83
C HIS A 363 -25.82 5.07 9.50
N LEU A 364 -25.96 5.90 8.45
CA LEU A 364 -25.32 5.64 7.16
C LEU A 364 -23.80 5.61 7.29
N VAL A 365 -23.22 6.60 7.98
CA VAL A 365 -21.79 6.66 8.21
C VAL A 365 -21.34 5.44 9.03
N ARG A 366 -22.05 5.11 10.12
CA ARG A 366 -21.70 3.96 10.95
C ARG A 366 -21.75 2.65 10.16
N ALA A 367 -22.76 2.44 9.32
CA ALA A 367 -22.85 1.25 8.47
C ALA A 367 -21.65 1.15 7.50
N VAL A 368 -21.17 2.27 6.95
CA VAL A 368 -19.95 2.30 6.13
C VAL A 368 -18.70 1.93 6.95
N LEU A 369 -18.55 2.47 8.17
CA LEU A 369 -17.42 2.12 9.03
C LEU A 369 -17.46 0.64 9.44
N GLU A 370 -18.63 0.12 9.81
CA GLU A 370 -18.82 -1.29 10.16
C GLU A 370 -18.58 -2.22 8.96
N ALA A 371 -19.01 -1.83 7.76
CA ALA A 371 -18.75 -2.58 6.53
C ALA A 371 -17.27 -2.81 6.25
N SER A 372 -16.41 -1.82 6.52
CA SER A 372 -14.95 -2.00 6.38
C SER A 372 -14.42 -3.08 7.33
N ALA A 373 -14.95 -3.14 8.55
CA ALA A 373 -14.55 -4.14 9.54
C ALA A 373 -15.12 -5.52 9.23
N PHE A 374 -16.36 -5.60 8.72
CA PHE A 374 -16.95 -6.84 8.22
C PHE A 374 -16.16 -7.39 7.04
N ALA A 375 -15.71 -6.54 6.13
CA ALA A 375 -14.92 -6.96 5.00
C ALA A 375 -13.55 -7.51 5.45
N ILE A 376 -12.88 -6.90 6.45
CA ILE A 376 -11.67 -7.47 7.06
C ILE A 376 -11.96 -8.84 7.69
N ARG A 377 -13.04 -8.94 8.47
CA ARG A 377 -13.46 -10.21 9.09
C ARG A 377 -13.74 -11.29 8.03
N HIS A 378 -14.29 -10.92 6.89
CA HIS A 378 -14.57 -11.83 5.78
C HIS A 378 -13.29 -12.36 5.12
N VAL A 379 -12.26 -11.53 4.97
CA VAL A 379 -10.93 -11.99 4.53
C VAL A 379 -10.27 -12.88 5.60
N ALA A 380 -10.42 -12.55 6.88
CA ALA A 380 -9.80 -13.30 7.97
C ALA A 380 -10.45 -14.69 8.19
N GLU A 381 -11.74 -14.87 7.93
CA GLU A 381 -12.48 -16.11 8.23
C GLU A 381 -11.84 -17.38 7.64
N PRO A 382 -11.53 -17.49 6.32
CA PRO A 382 -10.85 -18.67 5.78
C PRO A 382 -9.42 -18.84 6.33
N ILE A 383 -8.73 -17.74 6.64
CA ILE A 383 -7.38 -17.78 7.20
C ILE A 383 -7.38 -18.38 8.61
N LEU A 384 -8.29 -17.92 9.47
CA LEU A 384 -8.48 -18.46 10.81
C LEU A 384 -8.95 -19.92 10.77
N ALA A 385 -9.85 -20.28 9.83
CA ALA A 385 -10.31 -21.65 9.64
C ALA A 385 -9.19 -22.61 9.21
N ALA A 386 -8.14 -22.09 8.56
CA ALA A 386 -6.94 -22.84 8.21
C ALA A 386 -5.93 -23.01 9.37
N GLY A 387 -6.29 -22.59 10.60
CA GLY A 387 -5.48 -22.77 11.81
C GLY A 387 -4.48 -21.64 12.09
N VAL A 388 -4.54 -20.54 11.33
CA VAL A 388 -3.73 -19.34 11.57
C VAL A 388 -4.33 -18.54 12.71
N SER A 389 -3.50 -18.07 13.64
CA SER A 389 -3.93 -17.19 14.73
C SER A 389 -3.53 -15.75 14.45
N VAL A 390 -4.39 -14.80 14.84
CA VAL A 390 -4.08 -13.36 14.83
C VAL A 390 -3.89 -12.89 16.27
N THR A 391 -2.71 -12.34 16.55
CA THR A 391 -2.33 -11.82 17.88
C THR A 391 -2.75 -10.36 18.04
N GLU A 392 -2.39 -9.53 17.07
CA GLU A 392 -2.65 -8.09 17.08
C GLU A 392 -2.64 -7.56 15.65
N MET A 393 -3.61 -6.73 15.30
CA MET A 393 -3.75 -6.10 13.99
C MET A 393 -3.26 -4.64 14.03
N ARG A 394 -2.25 -4.30 13.24
CA ARG A 394 -1.73 -2.95 13.07
C ARG A 394 -2.61 -2.16 12.10
N ILE A 395 -3.02 -0.94 12.46
CA ILE A 395 -3.77 -0.05 11.56
C ILE A 395 -2.85 1.00 10.98
N CYS A 396 -2.79 1.05 9.66
CA CYS A 396 -1.90 1.97 8.93
C CYS A 396 -2.70 3.06 8.20
N GLY A 397 -2.00 4.13 7.82
CA GLY A 397 -2.55 5.23 7.02
C GLY A 397 -3.64 6.05 7.71
N GLY A 398 -4.46 6.73 6.90
CA GLY A 398 -5.53 7.63 7.34
C GLY A 398 -6.52 7.06 8.36
N PRO A 399 -7.02 5.81 8.21
CA PRO A 399 -7.92 5.20 9.19
C PRO A 399 -7.33 5.11 10.61
N GLY A 400 -6.00 5.02 10.74
CA GLY A 400 -5.30 5.00 12.02
C GLY A 400 -5.49 6.26 12.88
N ARG A 401 -6.09 7.34 12.34
CA ARG A 401 -6.40 8.58 13.09
C ARG A 401 -7.68 8.48 13.92
N SER A 402 -8.62 7.60 13.55
CA SER A 402 -9.92 7.50 14.22
C SER A 402 -9.96 6.37 15.25
N ALA A 403 -9.95 6.74 16.53
CA ALA A 403 -10.11 5.78 17.63
C ALA A 403 -11.46 5.04 17.54
N THR A 404 -12.54 5.74 17.20
CA THR A 404 -13.87 5.15 17.01
C THR A 404 -13.86 4.06 15.93
N TRP A 405 -13.28 4.37 14.76
CA TRP A 405 -13.24 3.41 13.66
C TRP A 405 -12.36 2.21 14.00
N ASN A 406 -11.23 2.45 14.66
CA ASN A 406 -10.33 1.38 15.10
C ASN A 406 -10.98 0.49 16.18
N GLN A 407 -11.79 1.05 17.08
CA GLN A 407 -12.57 0.27 18.04
C GLN A 407 -13.65 -0.58 17.33
N ILE A 408 -14.34 -0.04 16.31
CA ILE A 408 -15.29 -0.82 15.50
C ILE A 408 -14.58 -2.02 14.85
N LYS A 409 -13.37 -1.82 14.30
CA LYS A 409 -12.57 -2.92 13.74
C LYS A 409 -12.24 -3.97 14.79
N ALA A 410 -11.79 -3.57 15.98
CA ALA A 410 -11.52 -4.50 17.08
C ALA A 410 -12.77 -5.30 17.44
N ASP A 411 -13.89 -4.62 17.66
CA ASP A 411 -15.16 -5.22 18.09
C ASP A 411 -15.75 -6.20 17.07
N VAL A 412 -15.68 -5.88 15.77
CA VAL A 412 -16.23 -6.72 14.70
C VAL A 412 -15.33 -7.92 14.44
N THR A 413 -14.01 -7.73 14.36
CA THR A 413 -13.06 -8.79 14.02
C THR A 413 -12.71 -9.69 15.21
N GLY A 414 -12.83 -9.17 16.43
CA GLY A 414 -12.36 -9.84 17.64
C GLY A 414 -10.84 -9.74 17.84
N PHE A 415 -10.13 -8.97 17.02
CA PHE A 415 -8.69 -8.79 17.14
C PHE A 415 -8.35 -7.60 18.04
N ARG A 416 -7.27 -7.70 18.80
CA ARG A 416 -6.63 -6.51 19.38
C ARG A 416 -6.13 -5.63 18.24
N VAL A 417 -6.42 -4.35 18.32
CA VAL A 417 -5.99 -3.35 17.34
C VAL A 417 -4.87 -2.50 17.92
N ALA A 418 -3.81 -2.27 17.15
CA ALA A 418 -2.70 -1.41 17.55
C ALA A 418 -2.42 -0.33 16.49
N VAL A 419 -2.11 0.88 16.94
CA VAL A 419 -1.82 2.01 16.07
C VAL A 419 -0.34 2.38 16.22
N PRO A 420 0.46 2.28 15.14
CA PRO A 420 1.84 2.78 15.15
C PRO A 420 1.91 4.29 15.37
N ALA A 421 2.94 4.76 16.06
CA ALA A 421 3.18 6.18 16.31
C ALA A 421 3.37 6.98 15.01
N VAL A 422 4.04 6.38 14.03
CA VAL A 422 4.11 6.89 12.66
C VAL A 422 3.16 6.07 11.79
N ARG A 423 2.05 6.70 11.39
CA ARG A 423 0.97 6.04 10.64
C ARG A 423 1.30 5.83 9.16
N GLU A 424 2.26 6.60 8.62
CA GLU A 424 2.80 6.44 7.27
C GLU A 424 3.80 5.28 7.24
N THR A 425 3.30 4.06 7.39
CA THR A 425 4.13 2.86 7.58
C THR A 425 4.97 2.52 6.35
N ALA A 426 4.52 2.85 5.14
CA ALA A 426 5.33 2.66 3.93
C ALA A 426 6.63 3.49 3.98
N VAL A 427 6.56 4.72 4.50
CA VAL A 427 7.72 5.61 4.70
C VAL A 427 8.66 5.04 5.76
N VAL A 428 8.13 4.57 6.89
CA VAL A 428 8.96 3.92 7.93
C VAL A 428 9.61 2.63 7.42
N GLY A 429 8.89 1.83 6.64
CA GLY A 429 9.42 0.62 6.01
C GLY A 429 10.57 0.90 5.04
N ALA A 430 10.46 1.97 4.25
CA ALA A 430 11.53 2.42 3.37
C ALA A 430 12.77 2.84 4.19
N ALA A 431 12.56 3.53 5.31
CA ALA A 431 13.65 3.89 6.22
C ALA A 431 14.33 2.67 6.87
N ILE A 432 13.54 1.65 7.25
CA ILE A 432 14.05 0.38 7.78
C ILE A 432 14.92 -0.34 6.74
N LEU A 433 14.46 -0.41 5.48
CA LEU A 433 15.22 -1.00 4.38
C LEU A 433 16.55 -0.26 4.17
N ALA A 434 16.51 1.07 4.13
CA ALA A 434 17.69 1.89 3.96
C ALA A 434 18.69 1.71 5.11
N ALA A 435 18.20 1.75 6.35
CA ALA A 435 19.03 1.63 7.54
C ALA A 435 19.74 0.28 7.61
N VAL A 436 19.08 -0.81 7.20
CA VAL A 436 19.74 -2.13 7.08
C VAL A 436 20.72 -2.13 5.91
N GLY A 437 20.34 -1.57 4.76
CA GLY A 437 21.17 -1.57 3.55
C GLY A 437 22.50 -0.86 3.69
N ILE A 438 22.56 0.20 4.50
CA ILE A 438 23.81 0.92 4.81
C ILE A 438 24.52 0.42 6.08
N GLY A 439 23.98 -0.59 6.76
CA GLY A 439 24.55 -1.13 8.01
C GLY A 439 24.30 -0.29 9.26
N LEU A 440 23.43 0.73 9.21
CA LEU A 440 22.99 1.49 10.40
C LEU A 440 22.21 0.61 11.38
N LYS A 441 21.53 -0.42 10.87
CA LYS A 441 20.92 -1.51 11.64
C LYS A 441 21.43 -2.85 11.11
N PRO A 442 21.59 -3.88 11.96
CA PRO A 442 22.21 -5.14 11.54
C PRO A 442 21.30 -6.00 10.64
N ASP A 443 19.99 -5.96 10.89
CA ASP A 443 19.00 -6.81 10.22
C ASP A 443 17.59 -6.20 10.31
N LEU A 444 16.66 -6.70 9.50
CA LEU A 444 15.27 -6.23 9.46
C LEU A 444 14.55 -6.39 10.82
N PRO A 445 14.53 -7.56 11.49
CA PRO A 445 13.93 -7.68 12.82
C PRO A 445 14.43 -6.64 13.84
N SER A 446 15.74 -6.43 13.93
CA SER A 446 16.38 -5.50 14.86
C SER A 446 16.04 -4.05 14.51
N ALA A 447 16.00 -3.70 13.23
CA ALA A 447 15.55 -2.40 12.76
C ALA A 447 14.08 -2.16 13.13
N MET A 448 13.18 -3.10 12.81
CA MET A 448 11.75 -2.99 13.11
C MET A 448 11.48 -2.81 14.61
N ARG A 449 12.13 -3.60 15.48
CA ARG A 449 11.96 -3.48 16.95
C ARG A 449 12.42 -2.15 17.52
N THR A 450 13.40 -1.50 16.88
CA THR A 450 13.98 -0.24 17.39
C THR A 450 13.39 0.99 16.73
N MET A 451 12.85 0.88 15.52
CA MET A 451 12.32 2.01 14.74
C MET A 451 10.79 2.08 14.76
N VAL A 452 10.09 0.98 15.06
CA VAL A 452 8.62 0.98 15.13
C VAL A 452 8.17 1.09 16.59
N ARG A 453 7.38 2.12 16.88
CA ARG A 453 6.73 2.31 18.19
C ARG A 453 5.22 2.22 18.05
N ILE A 454 4.56 1.49 18.94
CA ILE A 454 3.10 1.45 19.03
C ILE A 454 2.63 2.55 19.98
N GLU A 455 1.78 3.45 19.49
CA GLU A 455 1.25 4.59 20.25
C GLU A 455 0.06 4.18 21.11
N SER A 456 -0.86 3.38 20.56
CA SER A 456 -2.05 2.95 21.29
C SER A 456 -2.52 1.55 20.90
N ARG A 457 -3.27 0.93 21.81
CA ARG A 457 -3.90 -0.38 21.65
C ARG A 457 -5.36 -0.31 22.06
N LEU A 458 -6.23 -0.99 21.32
CA LEU A 458 -7.64 -1.12 21.59
C LEU A 458 -8.00 -2.61 21.63
N ASP A 459 -8.54 -3.06 22.76
CA ASP A 459 -9.04 -4.42 22.91
C ASP A 459 -10.49 -4.52 22.39
N PRO A 460 -10.89 -5.66 21.80
CA PRO A 460 -12.26 -5.90 21.40
C PRO A 460 -13.18 -5.92 22.62
N ARG A 461 -14.36 -5.31 22.50
CA ARG A 461 -15.37 -5.31 23.58
C ARG A 461 -16.24 -6.58 23.48
N PRO A 462 -16.25 -7.46 24.49
CA PRO A 462 -17.02 -8.71 24.40
C PRO A 462 -18.53 -8.49 24.19
N ALA A 463 -19.10 -7.43 24.77
CA ALA A 463 -20.53 -7.14 24.71
C ALA A 463 -21.05 -6.82 23.29
N THR A 464 -20.19 -6.37 22.37
CA THR A 464 -20.62 -6.05 21.00
C THR A 464 -20.74 -7.29 20.12
N ARG A 465 -20.25 -8.44 20.58
CA ARG A 465 -20.26 -9.70 19.81
C ARG A 465 -21.68 -10.18 19.52
N GLU A 466 -22.58 -10.05 20.51
CA GLU A 466 -24.00 -10.41 20.36
C GLU A 466 -24.69 -9.58 19.26
N THR A 467 -24.19 -8.39 18.98
CA THR A 467 -24.65 -7.53 17.88
C THR A 467 -23.97 -7.86 16.57
N TYR A 468 -22.64 -7.96 16.55
CA TYR A 468 -21.88 -8.05 15.29
C TYR A 468 -21.85 -9.44 14.66
N ASP A 469 -21.93 -10.53 15.43
CA ASP A 469 -21.96 -11.89 14.87
C ASP A 469 -23.18 -12.15 13.96
N PRO A 470 -24.44 -11.85 14.37
CA PRO A 470 -25.58 -12.01 13.48
C PRO A 470 -25.57 -11.03 12.31
N LEU A 471 -25.09 -9.80 12.50
CA LEU A 471 -24.96 -8.83 11.40
C LEU A 471 -23.92 -9.26 10.37
N PHE A 472 -22.81 -9.86 10.80
CA PHE A 472 -21.81 -10.40 9.88
C PHE A 472 -22.36 -11.55 9.04
N ALA A 473 -23.16 -12.43 9.66
CA ALA A 473 -23.86 -13.49 8.93
C ALA A 473 -24.83 -12.90 7.89
N ALA A 474 -25.62 -11.89 8.26
CA ALA A 474 -26.51 -11.18 7.35
C ALA A 474 -25.75 -10.45 6.22
N TYR A 475 -24.60 -9.84 6.52
CA TYR A 475 -23.71 -9.21 5.53
C TYR A 475 -23.26 -10.19 4.45
N LYS A 476 -22.81 -11.40 4.84
CA LYS A 476 -22.41 -12.45 3.88
C LYS A 476 -23.59 -13.01 3.07
N ALA A 477 -24.74 -13.22 3.72
CA ALA A 477 -25.96 -13.68 3.05
C ALA A 477 -26.45 -12.65 2.01
N LEU A 478 -26.48 -11.37 2.39
CA LEU A 478 -26.90 -10.28 1.52
C LEU A 478 -26.11 -10.21 0.21
N TYR A 479 -24.77 -10.35 0.27
CA TYR A 479 -23.98 -10.43 -0.96
C TYR A 479 -24.39 -11.63 -1.82
N SER A 480 -24.53 -12.81 -1.20
CA SER A 480 -24.88 -14.04 -1.90
C SER A 480 -26.23 -13.94 -2.61
N ASP A 481 -27.21 -13.32 -1.94
CA ASP A 481 -28.56 -13.10 -2.46
C ASP A 481 -28.58 -12.07 -3.61
N LEU A 482 -27.74 -11.04 -3.55
CA LEU A 482 -27.68 -9.98 -4.56
C LEU A 482 -26.77 -10.29 -5.74
N ARG A 483 -25.90 -11.30 -5.64
CA ARG A 483 -24.92 -11.65 -6.68
C ARG A 483 -25.55 -11.82 -8.09
N PRO A 484 -26.67 -12.56 -8.28
CA PRO A 484 -27.29 -12.66 -9.60
C PRO A 484 -27.81 -11.31 -10.13
N THR A 485 -28.29 -10.44 -9.23
CA THR A 485 -28.77 -9.10 -9.59
C THR A 485 -27.59 -8.21 -9.99
N PHE A 486 -26.45 -8.28 -9.30
CA PHE A 486 -25.25 -7.54 -9.69
C PHE A 486 -24.76 -7.91 -11.10
N ALA A 487 -24.72 -9.21 -11.41
CA ALA A 487 -24.36 -9.67 -12.75
C ALA A 487 -25.30 -9.09 -13.82
N ARG A 488 -26.63 -9.16 -13.59
CA ARG A 488 -27.62 -8.60 -14.51
C ARG A 488 -27.52 -7.08 -14.66
N LEU A 489 -27.25 -6.35 -13.57
CA LEU A 489 -27.06 -4.90 -13.62
C LEU A 489 -25.79 -4.53 -14.38
N ALA A 490 -24.72 -5.32 -14.27
CA ALA A 490 -23.50 -5.12 -15.04
C ALA A 490 -23.77 -5.30 -16.55
N GLU A 491 -24.50 -6.35 -16.95
CA GLU A 491 -24.90 -6.55 -18.35
C GLU A 491 -25.71 -5.36 -18.91
N LEU A 492 -26.66 -4.85 -18.11
CA LEU A 492 -27.50 -3.71 -18.51
C LEU A 492 -26.73 -2.38 -18.58
N ALA A 493 -25.62 -2.24 -17.85
CA ALA A 493 -24.79 -1.03 -17.88
C ALA A 493 -23.83 -0.99 -19.09
N HIS A 494 -23.63 -2.12 -19.78
CA HIS A 494 -22.82 -2.22 -20.99
C HIS A 494 -23.64 -2.09 -22.29
N HIS A 495 -24.93 -1.78 -22.18
CA HIS A 495 -25.84 -1.39 -23.26
C HIS A 495 -26.22 0.08 -23.11
#